data_AF-A0A8J8GMA2-F1
#
_entry.id   AF-A0A8J8GMA2-F1
#
_cell.length_a   1.000
_cell.length_b   1.000
_cell.length_c   1.000
_cell.angle_alpha   90.00
_cell.angle_beta   90.00
_cell.angle_gamma   90.00
#
_symmetry.space_group_name_H-M   'P 1'
#
loop_
_entity.id
_entity.type
_entity.pdbx_description
1 polymer ?
#
loop_
_entity_poly.entity_id
_entity_poly.type
_entity_poly.pdbx_seq_one_letter_code
_entity_poly.pdbx_strand_id
1 'polypeptide(L)'
;MSEHAPAAGTGISRRKLLLASGAAGISAFAGCTTGGTPSETGPETVPRTVADHSSPDLEKWIDEVPRPGAAEPTGTKDGQPYYELEMNEFEQKLHSDLPPTTVWGYDGQFPGPTIEAEQGEPIYVRWQNDLPDEHLLPVDTTVHEELIPYDIDGVRTVTHLHGGNVEAASDGKAMGWFTRDFAEKGPKFEKKDYYYVNDQPPATLWYHDHAVGITRLNVYAGLAGFYLLRNDHERELGLPEDEYEIPLVIQDRSIDEDGSLFYPSAVSADRGGDDSHPETSIVPEFYGDVPVVNGKAWPRLSVEPETYRFRLLNGSNSRYYNLELLEYDEATGETGGAGPSFVQVGNDGGLLSEPVEIDGRLEMGVGQRADVAVDFSDYAGETLLLHNDAPSLYRGSVDNSDETKPLSEIVLVDVAESGSAEEPETVPETLTDVPDLRAESVDQHRHLTLATGSDEYGRMKHFLGNREQSSGYALDDPVTEEPELGSTEIWSIANNTAMSHPMHLHLVHFQVLGRESLSDYDSDTDGVDPDALESPEPYELGWNDVVTVDPAEVVHVIVHFGEYEGLFNDQTGEYMWHCHMIEHEDYDMMRPFRVLPADDDSDE
;
A
#
# COMPACT_ATOMS: atom_id res chain seq x y z
N MET A 1 -55.36 -55.98 4.28
CA MET A 1 -55.62 -56.24 5.71
C MET A 1 -54.33 -56.70 6.41
N SER A 2 -53.43 -55.84 6.87
CA SER A 2 -52.99 -54.54 6.34
C SER A 2 -51.48 -54.48 6.65
N GLU A 3 -50.58 -54.42 5.66
CA GLU A 3 -50.34 -53.34 4.69
C GLU A 3 -49.70 -52.10 5.37
N HIS A 4 -48.56 -51.57 4.91
CA HIS A 4 -47.75 -51.89 3.71
C HIS A 4 -46.23 -51.86 4.03
N ALA A 5 -45.38 -52.23 3.06
CA ALA A 5 -43.93 -52.37 3.23
C ALA A 5 -43.12 -51.54 2.17
N PRO A 6 -41.94 -51.90 1.61
CA PRO A 6 -40.80 -50.96 1.59
C PRO A 6 -40.10 -50.77 0.21
N ALA A 7 -38.98 -50.03 0.19
CA ALA A 7 -37.86 -50.12 -0.77
C ALA A 7 -36.57 -49.63 -0.04
N ALA A 8 -35.41 -50.32 -0.01
CA ALA A 8 -34.51 -50.81 -1.08
C ALA A 8 -33.73 -49.65 -1.75
N GLY A 9 -32.41 -49.69 -2.01
CA GLY A 9 -31.42 -50.77 -2.23
C GLY A 9 -30.71 -50.46 -3.58
N THR A 10 -29.42 -50.69 -3.89
CA THR A 10 -28.35 -51.66 -3.53
C THR A 10 -26.96 -50.94 -3.58
N GLY A 11 -25.76 -51.45 -3.24
CA GLY A 11 -25.12 -52.78 -3.33
C GLY A 11 -24.38 -52.99 -4.68
N ILE A 12 -23.18 -53.61 -4.83
CA ILE A 12 -22.30 -54.41 -3.95
C ILE A 12 -20.79 -54.39 -4.41
N SER A 13 -19.91 -54.76 -3.48
CA SER A 13 -18.42 -54.84 -3.41
C SER A 13 -17.48 -55.27 -4.58
N ARG A 14 -16.29 -54.64 -4.59
CA ARG A 14 -14.88 -55.17 -4.52
C ARG A 14 -14.29 -56.19 -5.54
N ARG A 15 -13.13 -55.75 -6.10
CA ARG A 15 -11.81 -56.44 -6.27
C ARG A 15 -11.51 -57.44 -7.44
N LYS A 16 -10.34 -57.15 -8.07
CA LYS A 16 -9.21 -58.05 -8.49
C LYS A 16 -9.17 -58.72 -9.90
N LEU A 17 -8.23 -58.21 -10.74
CA LEU A 17 -6.90 -58.82 -11.04
C LEU A 17 -6.62 -59.55 -12.39
N LEU A 18 -5.80 -58.90 -13.25
CA LEU A 18 -4.72 -59.38 -14.17
C LEU A 18 -4.95 -60.15 -15.51
N LEU A 19 -4.18 -59.68 -16.52
CA LEU A 19 -3.41 -60.37 -17.62
C LEU A 19 -4.16 -61.16 -18.73
N ALA A 20 -3.79 -61.16 -20.03
CA ALA A 20 -2.84 -60.46 -20.91
C ALA A 20 -2.78 -61.22 -22.28
N SER A 21 -1.95 -60.73 -23.22
CA SER A 21 -1.52 -61.34 -24.51
C SER A 21 -2.56 -61.37 -25.66
N GLY A 22 -2.24 -61.08 -26.93
CA GLY A 22 -0.97 -60.68 -27.60
C GLY A 22 -1.17 -60.75 -29.15
N ALA A 23 -0.23 -60.46 -30.08
CA ALA A 23 1.11 -59.83 -30.13
C ALA A 23 1.47 -59.68 -31.67
N ALA A 24 2.65 -59.34 -32.23
CA ALA A 24 4.02 -59.02 -31.77
C ALA A 24 4.86 -58.33 -32.89
N GLY A 25 5.70 -57.33 -32.55
CA GLY A 25 7.03 -57.12 -33.19
C GLY A 25 7.13 -56.36 -34.52
N ILE A 26 8.32 -56.11 -35.08
CA ILE A 26 9.71 -56.41 -34.63
C ILE A 26 10.66 -55.29 -35.14
N SER A 27 11.58 -54.78 -34.30
CA SER A 27 13.05 -54.71 -34.55
C SER A 27 13.77 -53.79 -33.56
N ALA A 28 15.01 -54.14 -33.21
CA ALA A 28 15.90 -53.31 -32.41
C ALA A 28 17.35 -53.42 -32.90
N PHE A 29 18.16 -52.40 -32.64
CA PHE A 29 19.61 -52.50 -32.61
C PHE A 29 20.12 -51.80 -31.35
N ALA A 30 21.11 -52.39 -30.69
CA ALA A 30 21.68 -51.88 -29.45
C ALA A 30 23.08 -51.32 -29.67
N GLY A 31 23.40 -50.21 -28.98
CA GLY A 31 24.74 -49.70 -28.78
C GLY A 31 24.92 -49.37 -27.30
N CYS A 32 26.06 -49.75 -26.71
CA CYS A 32 26.31 -49.59 -25.28
C CYS A 32 27.48 -48.64 -25.04
N THR A 33 27.28 -47.61 -24.22
CA THR A 33 28.36 -46.89 -23.53
C THR A 33 27.91 -46.48 -22.12
N THR A 34 28.69 -46.90 -21.14
CA THR A 34 28.98 -46.25 -19.83
C THR A 34 28.05 -45.12 -19.37
N GLY A 35 27.45 -45.28 -18.19
CA GLY A 35 26.65 -44.23 -17.56
C GLY A 35 27.49 -43.08 -16.98
N GLY A 36 26.88 -41.90 -16.95
CA GLY A 36 27.13 -40.87 -15.94
C GLY A 36 25.98 -40.87 -14.93
N THR A 37 26.20 -40.26 -13.76
CA THR A 37 25.12 -39.89 -12.83
C THR A 37 24.15 -38.92 -13.53
N PRO A 38 22.84 -38.96 -13.27
CA PRO A 38 22.00 -37.80 -13.55
C PRO A 38 22.57 -36.58 -12.84
N SER A 39 22.72 -35.47 -13.57
CA SER A 39 22.90 -34.17 -12.95
C SER A 39 21.52 -33.72 -12.50
N GLU A 40 21.30 -33.59 -11.19
CA GLU A 40 20.14 -32.87 -10.65
C GLU A 40 20.43 -31.36 -10.73
N THR A 41 20.48 -30.87 -11.97
CA THR A 41 20.32 -29.47 -12.30
C THR A 41 18.87 -29.29 -12.74
N GLY A 42 18.11 -28.47 -12.02
CA GLY A 42 16.82 -27.98 -12.48
C GLY A 42 16.98 -27.10 -13.74
N PRO A 43 15.90 -26.50 -14.25
CA PRO A 43 16.06 -25.36 -15.14
C PRO A 43 16.82 -24.27 -14.39
N GLU A 44 17.96 -23.82 -14.93
CA GLU A 44 18.61 -22.59 -14.46
C GLU A 44 17.63 -21.44 -14.76
N THR A 45 17.01 -20.89 -13.71
CA THR A 45 16.14 -19.72 -13.82
C THR A 45 17.01 -18.53 -14.18
N VAL A 46 16.93 -18.08 -15.43
CA VAL A 46 17.66 -16.91 -15.90
C VAL A 46 17.17 -15.71 -15.10
N PRO A 47 18.06 -14.96 -14.41
CA PRO A 47 17.66 -13.77 -13.67
C PRO A 47 16.94 -12.78 -14.57
N ARG A 48 15.81 -12.23 -14.11
CA ARG A 48 14.98 -11.30 -14.88
C ARG A 48 15.07 -9.91 -14.28
N THR A 49 15.46 -8.93 -15.10
CA THR A 49 15.53 -7.52 -14.74
C THR A 49 14.39 -6.73 -15.38
N VAL A 50 14.09 -5.53 -14.87
CA VAL A 50 13.06 -4.66 -15.47
C VAL A 50 13.45 -4.26 -16.91
N ALA A 51 14.74 -4.02 -17.16
CA ALA A 51 15.27 -3.66 -18.48
C ALA A 51 15.14 -4.78 -19.55
N ASP A 52 14.90 -6.03 -19.13
CA ASP A 52 14.62 -7.18 -20.00
C ASP A 52 13.11 -7.47 -20.16
N HIS A 53 12.23 -6.68 -19.52
CA HIS A 53 10.78 -6.87 -19.53
C HIS A 53 10.05 -5.74 -20.28
N SER A 54 8.91 -6.09 -20.87
CA SER A 54 7.88 -5.15 -21.32
C SER A 54 6.55 -5.88 -21.32
N SER A 55 5.52 -5.34 -20.69
CA SER A 55 4.18 -5.90 -20.70
C SER A 55 3.61 -5.95 -22.13
N PRO A 56 2.67 -6.89 -22.42
CA PRO A 56 2.06 -6.98 -23.74
C PRO A 56 1.30 -5.69 -24.14
N ASP A 57 1.18 -5.47 -25.44
CA ASP A 57 0.41 -4.37 -26.03
C ASP A 57 -1.10 -4.65 -25.85
N LEU A 58 -1.73 -3.95 -24.90
CA LEU A 58 -3.14 -4.14 -24.49
C LEU A 58 -4.04 -3.04 -25.08
N GLU A 59 -5.24 -3.38 -25.55
CA GLU A 59 -6.21 -2.39 -26.04
C GLU A 59 -6.79 -1.61 -24.84
N LYS A 60 -6.26 -0.42 -24.57
CA LYS A 60 -6.62 0.40 -23.39
C LYS A 60 -8.13 0.72 -23.34
N TRP A 61 -8.64 0.91 -22.12
CA TRP A 61 -9.97 1.44 -21.83
C TRP A 61 -11.13 0.53 -22.27
N ILE A 62 -10.91 -0.77 -22.49
CA ILE A 62 -11.98 -1.74 -22.85
C ILE A 62 -12.68 -2.40 -21.64
N ASP A 63 -12.11 -2.26 -20.44
CA ASP A 63 -12.69 -2.73 -19.17
C ASP A 63 -13.13 -1.53 -18.31
N GLU A 64 -14.27 -1.67 -17.64
CA GLU A 64 -14.76 -0.68 -16.65
C GLU A 64 -13.97 -0.80 -15.33
N VAL A 65 -13.76 0.32 -14.62
CA VAL A 65 -13.27 0.36 -13.24
C VAL A 65 -14.19 -0.49 -12.33
N PRO A 66 -13.67 -1.54 -11.66
CA PRO A 66 -14.44 -2.26 -10.66
C PRO A 66 -14.69 -1.40 -9.42
N ARG A 67 -15.86 -1.54 -8.81
CA ARG A 67 -16.06 -1.13 -7.41
C ARG A 67 -15.65 -2.31 -6.50
N PRO A 68 -14.75 -2.12 -5.51
CA PRO A 68 -14.44 -3.15 -4.52
C PRO A 68 -15.73 -3.62 -3.80
N GLY A 69 -15.82 -4.90 -3.47
CA GLY A 69 -16.92 -5.42 -2.67
C GLY A 69 -16.84 -4.92 -1.21
N ALA A 70 -17.96 -4.81 -0.51
CA ALA A 70 -17.96 -4.52 0.93
C ALA A 70 -17.76 -5.80 1.76
N ALA A 71 -17.05 -5.68 2.88
CA ALA A 71 -16.85 -6.76 3.85
C ALA A 71 -18.06 -6.87 4.79
N GLU A 72 -18.54 -8.09 5.03
CA GLU A 72 -19.71 -8.36 5.88
C GLU A 72 -19.29 -9.10 7.18
N PRO A 73 -19.81 -8.74 8.36
CA PRO A 73 -19.41 -9.36 9.61
C PRO A 73 -19.91 -10.81 9.71
N THR A 74 -18.96 -11.74 9.71
CA THR A 74 -19.17 -13.20 9.88
C THR A 74 -19.92 -13.60 11.16
N GLY A 75 -19.88 -12.74 12.19
CA GLY A 75 -20.59 -12.94 13.45
C GLY A 75 -20.41 -11.78 14.42
N THR A 76 -20.42 -12.09 15.72
CA THR A 76 -20.08 -11.12 16.78
C THR A 76 -19.16 -11.73 17.83
N LYS A 77 -18.30 -10.88 18.40
CA LYS A 77 -17.35 -11.23 19.46
C LYS A 77 -17.44 -10.20 20.59
N ASP A 78 -17.62 -10.69 21.81
CA ASP A 78 -17.77 -9.90 23.05
C ASP A 78 -18.86 -8.79 23.03
N GLY A 79 -19.76 -8.85 22.04
CA GLY A 79 -20.85 -7.90 21.81
C GLY A 79 -20.78 -7.23 20.43
N GLN A 80 -19.56 -7.07 19.91
CA GLN A 80 -19.22 -6.25 18.74
C GLN A 80 -19.17 -7.05 17.42
N PRO A 81 -19.22 -6.39 16.25
CA PRO A 81 -19.04 -7.04 14.95
C PRO A 81 -17.74 -7.85 14.88
N TYR A 82 -17.80 -9.00 14.22
CA TYR A 82 -16.65 -9.87 14.03
C TYR A 82 -16.50 -10.31 12.57
N TYR A 83 -15.36 -9.97 11.98
CA TYR A 83 -14.96 -10.34 10.63
C TYR A 83 -13.89 -11.43 10.70
N GLU A 84 -13.96 -12.43 9.83
CA GLU A 84 -12.85 -13.34 9.54
C GLU A 84 -12.56 -13.16 8.05
N LEU A 85 -11.42 -12.56 7.70
CA LEU A 85 -11.01 -12.25 6.33
C LEU A 85 -9.79 -13.09 5.96
N GLU A 86 -9.85 -13.79 4.83
CA GLU A 86 -8.93 -14.88 4.51
C GLU A 86 -8.10 -14.59 3.26
N MET A 87 -6.78 -14.45 3.45
CA MET A 87 -5.79 -14.29 2.38
C MET A 87 -5.76 -15.57 1.54
N ASN A 88 -6.20 -15.47 0.28
CA ASN A 88 -6.37 -16.56 -0.66
C ASN A 88 -5.57 -16.31 -1.94
N GLU A 89 -5.06 -17.37 -2.57
CA GLU A 89 -4.58 -17.34 -3.96
C GLU A 89 -5.72 -17.66 -4.94
N PHE A 90 -5.89 -16.85 -5.97
CA PHE A 90 -6.96 -17.00 -6.95
C PHE A 90 -6.61 -16.42 -8.33
N GLU A 91 -7.45 -16.69 -9.34
CA GLU A 91 -7.28 -16.19 -10.71
C GLU A 91 -8.19 -14.96 -10.94
N GLN A 92 -7.61 -13.78 -11.17
CA GLN A 92 -8.32 -12.54 -11.55
C GLN A 92 -7.91 -12.07 -12.96
N LYS A 93 -8.88 -11.67 -13.78
CA LYS A 93 -8.59 -11.18 -15.15
C LYS A 93 -8.32 -9.67 -15.17
N LEU A 94 -7.06 -9.28 -14.98
CA LEU A 94 -6.62 -7.88 -14.90
C LEU A 94 -6.90 -7.05 -16.18
N HIS A 95 -6.95 -7.67 -17.36
CA HIS A 95 -7.35 -7.00 -18.60
C HIS A 95 -8.15 -7.91 -19.54
N SER A 96 -9.04 -7.37 -20.36
CA SER A 96 -9.92 -8.16 -21.22
C SER A 96 -9.23 -8.90 -22.38
N ASP A 97 -8.00 -8.54 -22.74
CA ASP A 97 -7.18 -9.31 -23.68
C ASP A 97 -6.29 -10.37 -23.02
N LEU A 98 -6.03 -10.26 -21.71
CA LEU A 98 -5.16 -11.19 -20.98
C LEU A 98 -5.88 -12.50 -20.62
N PRO A 99 -5.12 -13.59 -20.41
CA PRO A 99 -5.54 -14.69 -19.55
C PRO A 99 -5.81 -14.22 -18.11
N PRO A 100 -6.46 -15.04 -17.26
CA PRO A 100 -6.52 -14.75 -15.83
C PRO A 100 -5.11 -14.75 -15.21
N THR A 101 -4.82 -13.71 -14.43
CA THR A 101 -3.61 -13.55 -13.63
C THR A 101 -3.79 -14.26 -12.29
N THR A 102 -2.82 -15.07 -11.87
CA THR A 102 -2.77 -15.52 -10.47
C THR A 102 -2.41 -14.33 -9.59
N VAL A 103 -3.23 -14.06 -8.56
CA VAL A 103 -3.06 -12.98 -7.58
C VAL A 103 -3.41 -13.50 -6.18
N TRP A 104 -2.96 -12.77 -5.17
CA TRP A 104 -3.35 -12.98 -3.78
C TRP A 104 -4.30 -11.88 -3.33
N GLY A 105 -5.28 -12.21 -2.49
CA GLY A 105 -6.29 -11.25 -2.08
C GLY A 105 -7.02 -11.66 -0.81
N TYR A 106 -7.46 -10.67 -0.05
CA TYR A 106 -8.33 -10.87 1.10
C TYR A 106 -9.73 -11.27 0.61
N ASP A 107 -10.27 -12.36 1.16
CA ASP A 107 -11.51 -13.03 0.70
C ASP A 107 -11.53 -13.34 -0.81
N GLY A 108 -10.35 -13.56 -1.41
CA GLY A 108 -10.21 -13.87 -2.84
C GLY A 108 -10.65 -12.71 -3.76
N GLN A 109 -10.40 -11.47 -3.35
CA GLN A 109 -10.64 -10.25 -4.12
C GLN A 109 -9.36 -9.41 -4.20
N PHE A 110 -9.14 -8.77 -5.35
CA PHE A 110 -8.04 -7.82 -5.57
C PHE A 110 -8.60 -6.55 -6.23
N PRO A 111 -8.71 -5.41 -5.51
CA PRO A 111 -8.38 -5.21 -4.10
C PRO A 111 -9.25 -6.07 -3.16
N GLY A 112 -8.77 -6.26 -1.93
CA GLY A 112 -9.55 -6.85 -0.85
C GLY A 112 -10.81 -6.02 -0.55
N PRO A 113 -11.86 -6.65 0.03
CA PRO A 113 -13.13 -5.98 0.25
C PRO A 113 -13.01 -4.77 1.18
N THR A 114 -13.70 -3.67 0.85
CA THR A 114 -13.79 -2.47 1.68
C THR A 114 -14.44 -2.83 3.02
N ILE A 115 -13.75 -2.57 4.12
CA ILE A 115 -14.39 -2.57 5.44
C ILE A 115 -14.99 -1.18 5.66
N GLU A 116 -16.29 -1.10 5.91
CA GLU A 116 -16.95 0.13 6.37
C GLU A 116 -17.21 0.04 7.88
N ALA A 117 -16.84 1.09 8.61
CA ALA A 117 -16.90 1.14 10.06
C ALA A 117 -17.42 2.50 10.55
N GLU A 118 -18.02 2.54 11.74
CA GLU A 118 -18.49 3.76 12.38
C GLU A 118 -17.53 4.22 13.48
N GLN A 119 -17.32 5.53 13.58
CA GLN A 119 -16.54 6.16 14.66
C GLN A 119 -17.09 5.78 16.05
N GLY A 120 -16.21 5.34 16.93
CA GLY A 120 -16.52 4.94 18.30
C GLY A 120 -17.24 3.59 18.46
N GLU A 121 -17.57 2.89 17.38
CA GLU A 121 -18.14 1.53 17.40
C GLU A 121 -17.04 0.51 17.04
N PRO A 122 -16.38 -0.13 18.02
CA PRO A 122 -15.19 -0.92 17.79
C PRO A 122 -15.51 -2.29 17.20
N ILE A 123 -14.61 -2.83 16.37
CA ILE A 123 -14.78 -4.12 15.70
C ILE A 123 -13.64 -5.10 16.01
N TYR A 124 -13.89 -6.39 15.78
CA TYR A 124 -12.84 -7.40 15.74
C TYR A 124 -12.65 -7.95 14.32
N VAL A 125 -11.40 -8.07 13.88
CA VAL A 125 -11.05 -8.71 12.61
C VAL A 125 -10.05 -9.84 12.87
N ARG A 126 -10.28 -11.03 12.33
CA ARG A 126 -9.26 -12.07 12.22
C ARG A 126 -8.79 -12.14 10.77
N TRP A 127 -7.55 -11.70 10.57
CA TRP A 127 -6.79 -11.94 9.36
C TRP A 127 -6.35 -13.41 9.34
N GLN A 128 -6.80 -14.18 8.36
CA GLN A 128 -6.45 -15.60 8.17
C GLN A 128 -5.57 -15.77 6.94
N ASN A 129 -4.69 -16.76 6.97
CA ASN A 129 -3.80 -17.12 5.87
C ASN A 129 -4.08 -18.56 5.44
N ASP A 130 -4.53 -18.75 4.19
CA ASP A 130 -4.52 -20.02 3.46
C ASP A 130 -3.73 -19.89 2.13
N LEU A 131 -2.72 -19.02 2.11
CA LEU A 131 -1.82 -18.85 0.96
C LEU A 131 -0.93 -20.08 0.77
N PRO A 132 -0.47 -20.40 -0.45
CA PRO A 132 0.42 -21.53 -0.71
C PRO A 132 1.69 -21.54 0.14
N ASP A 133 2.34 -22.71 0.22
CA ASP A 133 3.57 -22.86 1.02
C ASP A 133 4.81 -22.24 0.34
N GLU A 134 4.72 -21.98 -0.97
CA GLU A 134 5.71 -21.28 -1.80
C GLU A 134 5.13 -19.94 -2.27
N HIS A 135 5.95 -18.89 -2.43
CA HIS A 135 5.48 -17.57 -2.86
C HIS A 135 5.29 -17.49 -4.38
N LEU A 136 4.25 -16.80 -4.83
CA LEU A 136 4.00 -16.43 -6.23
C LEU A 136 5.15 -15.65 -6.91
N LEU A 137 6.02 -14.99 -6.13
CA LEU A 137 6.98 -13.98 -6.59
C LEU A 137 8.40 -14.31 -6.08
N PRO A 138 9.47 -13.80 -6.73
CA PRO A 138 10.85 -14.12 -6.37
C PRO A 138 11.24 -13.56 -4.99
N VAL A 139 11.31 -14.44 -3.99
CA VAL A 139 11.78 -14.11 -2.64
C VAL A 139 13.30 -14.10 -2.58
N ASP A 140 13.88 -12.94 -2.25
CA ASP A 140 15.27 -12.82 -1.82
C ASP A 140 15.39 -13.28 -0.36
N THR A 141 16.17 -14.34 -0.13
CA THR A 141 16.37 -14.94 1.20
C THR A 141 17.56 -14.36 1.97
N THR A 142 18.27 -13.38 1.40
CA THR A 142 19.38 -12.67 2.07
C THR A 142 18.91 -11.41 2.80
N VAL A 143 17.76 -10.85 2.38
CA VAL A 143 17.09 -9.73 3.06
C VAL A 143 16.77 -10.15 4.50
N HIS A 144 17.38 -9.47 5.48
CA HIS A 144 17.26 -9.79 6.91
C HIS A 144 17.47 -11.29 7.27
N GLU A 145 18.44 -11.99 6.65
CA GLU A 145 18.65 -13.43 6.89
C GLU A 145 18.95 -13.84 8.35
N GLU A 146 19.46 -12.92 9.18
CA GLU A 146 19.65 -13.16 10.62
C GLU A 146 18.35 -13.02 11.46
N LEU A 147 17.31 -12.37 10.91
CA LEU A 147 16.02 -12.11 11.57
C LEU A 147 14.90 -13.04 11.06
N ILE A 148 14.95 -13.43 9.79
CA ILE A 148 13.90 -14.17 9.09
C ILE A 148 14.31 -15.65 8.92
N PRO A 149 13.57 -16.59 9.53
CA PRO A 149 13.78 -18.01 9.28
C PRO A 149 13.16 -18.40 7.93
N TYR A 150 13.93 -18.27 6.84
CA TYR A 150 13.46 -18.67 5.50
C TYR A 150 13.28 -20.20 5.31
N ASP A 151 13.85 -21.02 6.21
CA ASP A 151 13.65 -22.49 6.27
C ASP A 151 12.44 -22.85 7.15
N ILE A 152 11.23 -22.42 6.73
CA ILE A 152 9.94 -22.72 7.38
C ILE A 152 8.87 -23.17 6.37
N ASP A 153 7.89 -23.93 6.84
CA ASP A 153 6.69 -24.25 6.07
C ASP A 153 5.71 -23.05 6.07
N GLY A 154 5.41 -22.50 4.88
CA GLY A 154 4.36 -21.49 4.67
C GLY A 154 4.85 -20.06 4.44
N VAL A 155 4.16 -19.32 3.56
CA VAL A 155 4.38 -17.87 3.37
C VAL A 155 3.98 -17.09 4.62
N ARG A 156 4.80 -16.09 4.97
CA ARG A 156 4.62 -15.21 6.14
C ARG A 156 3.72 -14.02 5.77
N THR A 157 2.76 -13.71 6.63
CA THR A 157 1.84 -12.57 6.47
C THR A 157 1.52 -11.89 7.80
N VAL A 158 1.23 -10.59 7.78
CA VAL A 158 0.59 -9.83 8.86
C VAL A 158 -0.05 -8.59 8.27
N THR A 159 -1.32 -8.34 8.59
CA THR A 159 -2.05 -7.17 8.10
C THR A 159 -1.86 -5.96 9.02
N HIS A 160 -1.38 -4.85 8.45
CA HIS A 160 -1.44 -3.51 9.04
C HIS A 160 -2.76 -2.82 8.66
N LEU A 161 -3.27 -1.96 9.54
CA LEU A 161 -4.35 -1.02 9.25
C LEU A 161 -3.74 0.39 9.22
N HIS A 162 -3.39 0.83 8.02
CA HIS A 162 -2.73 2.11 7.75
C HIS A 162 -3.67 3.27 8.04
N GLY A 163 -3.14 4.25 8.80
CA GLY A 163 -3.92 5.33 9.42
C GLY A 163 -4.75 4.91 10.63
N GLY A 164 -4.60 3.68 11.12
CA GLY A 164 -5.34 3.18 12.28
C GLY A 164 -4.77 3.68 13.62
N ASN A 165 -5.59 4.40 14.39
CA ASN A 165 -5.33 4.69 15.80
C ASN A 165 -5.67 3.44 16.65
N VAL A 166 -4.74 2.48 16.69
CA VAL A 166 -5.00 1.10 17.17
C VAL A 166 -4.00 0.67 18.23
N GLU A 167 -4.38 -0.30 19.08
CA GLU A 167 -3.45 -0.88 20.06
C GLU A 167 -2.28 -1.57 19.33
N ALA A 168 -1.06 -1.46 19.86
CA ALA A 168 0.14 -2.10 19.30
C ALA A 168 0.03 -3.61 19.03
N ALA A 169 -0.89 -4.32 19.68
CA ALA A 169 -1.15 -5.75 19.42
C ALA A 169 -2.12 -6.00 18.24
N SER A 170 -2.80 -4.97 17.75
CA SER A 170 -3.62 -4.92 16.53
C SER A 170 -2.96 -4.16 15.38
N ASP A 171 -1.80 -3.53 15.62
CA ASP A 171 -1.15 -2.62 14.68
C ASP A 171 -0.68 -3.29 13.38
N GLY A 172 -0.11 -4.50 13.47
CA GLY A 172 0.40 -5.20 12.30
C GLY A 172 1.92 -5.21 12.14
N LYS A 173 2.68 -4.64 13.09
CA LYS A 173 4.13 -4.87 13.34
C LYS A 173 4.78 -5.92 12.44
N ALA A 174 5.75 -5.54 11.61
CA ALA A 174 6.36 -6.42 10.62
C ALA A 174 6.92 -7.76 11.14
N MET A 175 7.48 -7.76 12.36
CA MET A 175 8.00 -8.97 13.04
C MET A 175 6.91 -9.81 13.76
N GLY A 176 5.64 -9.44 13.60
CA GLY A 176 4.44 -10.07 14.14
C GLY A 176 3.77 -11.08 13.21
N TRP A 177 4.40 -11.41 12.08
CA TRP A 177 3.91 -12.32 11.06
C TRP A 177 3.46 -13.71 11.55
N PHE A 178 2.65 -14.38 10.75
CA PHE A 178 2.26 -15.78 10.90
C PHE A 178 2.20 -16.47 9.53
N THR A 179 2.35 -17.79 9.49
CA THR A 179 2.13 -18.59 8.26
C THR A 179 0.73 -19.21 8.24
N ARG A 180 0.37 -19.94 7.17
CA ARG A 180 -0.89 -20.69 6.99
C ARG A 180 -1.40 -21.33 8.30
N ASP A 181 -2.71 -21.27 8.55
CA ASP A 181 -3.38 -21.76 9.78
C ASP A 181 -2.89 -21.10 11.11
N PHE A 182 -2.01 -20.11 11.01
CA PHE A 182 -1.12 -19.65 12.08
C PHE A 182 -0.28 -20.82 12.62
N ALA A 183 0.39 -21.57 11.75
CA ALA A 183 1.32 -22.64 12.14
C ALA A 183 2.56 -22.03 12.82
N GLU A 184 3.46 -21.41 12.04
CA GLU A 184 4.61 -20.67 12.55
C GLU A 184 4.30 -19.17 12.71
N LYS A 185 5.11 -18.48 13.52
CA LYS A 185 4.89 -17.09 13.97
C LYS A 185 6.21 -16.35 14.17
N GLY A 186 6.20 -15.05 13.83
CA GLY A 186 7.26 -14.11 14.14
C GLY A 186 7.35 -13.79 15.64
N PRO A 187 8.52 -13.29 16.11
CA PRO A 187 8.80 -13.08 17.52
C PRO A 187 7.97 -11.99 18.20
N LYS A 188 7.25 -11.16 17.43
CA LYS A 188 6.31 -10.13 17.92
C LYS A 188 4.83 -10.52 17.74
N PHE A 189 4.50 -11.77 17.39
CA PHE A 189 3.10 -12.20 17.28
C PHE A 189 2.43 -12.21 18.67
N GLU A 190 1.36 -11.43 18.84
CA GLU A 190 0.65 -11.33 20.12
C GLU A 190 -0.74 -12.03 20.12
N LYS A 191 -1.55 -11.86 19.06
CA LYS A 191 -2.94 -12.35 19.01
C LYS A 191 -3.45 -12.63 17.59
N LYS A 192 -4.46 -13.50 17.47
CA LYS A 192 -5.15 -13.82 16.19
C LYS A 192 -6.25 -12.82 15.80
N ASP A 193 -6.91 -12.25 16.79
CA ASP A 193 -8.08 -11.39 16.58
C ASP A 193 -7.66 -9.96 16.88
N TYR A 194 -7.48 -9.17 15.82
CA TYR A 194 -7.19 -7.75 15.91
C TYR A 194 -8.47 -7.04 16.37
N TYR A 195 -8.29 -5.95 17.10
CA TYR A 195 -9.33 -5.13 17.70
C TYR A 195 -9.07 -3.70 17.27
N TYR A 196 -10.01 -3.14 16.52
CA TYR A 196 -9.95 -1.79 16.01
C TYR A 196 -10.96 -0.96 16.76
N VAL A 197 -10.47 0.04 17.49
CA VAL A 197 -11.29 0.79 18.44
C VAL A 197 -12.17 1.84 17.75
N ASN A 198 -11.78 2.27 16.54
CA ASN A 198 -12.49 3.25 15.70
C ASN A 198 -12.68 4.63 16.37
N ASP A 199 -11.87 4.94 17.38
CA ASP A 199 -11.93 6.14 18.23
C ASP A 199 -11.02 7.26 17.66
N GLN A 200 -11.19 7.53 16.36
CA GLN A 200 -10.44 8.54 15.59
C GLN A 200 -11.37 9.27 14.60
N PRO A 201 -10.97 10.38 13.92
CA PRO A 201 -11.82 11.09 12.96
C PRO A 201 -12.20 10.23 11.74
N PRO A 202 -13.32 10.51 11.06
CA PRO A 202 -13.73 9.78 9.84
C PRO A 202 -12.73 10.05 8.71
N ALA A 203 -12.24 8.99 8.08
CA ALA A 203 -11.09 9.03 7.18
C ALA A 203 -11.03 7.83 6.21
N THR A 204 -10.26 7.98 5.14
CA THR A 204 -9.91 6.88 4.23
C THR A 204 -8.66 6.17 4.77
N LEU A 205 -8.88 5.13 5.57
CA LEU A 205 -7.84 4.19 5.95
C LEU A 205 -7.72 3.11 4.86
N TRP A 206 -6.66 2.32 4.93
CA TRP A 206 -6.50 1.12 4.11
C TRP A 206 -5.75 0.04 4.88
N TYR A 207 -5.93 -1.22 4.49
CA TYR A 207 -5.28 -2.35 5.13
C TYR A 207 -4.46 -3.13 4.11
N HIS A 208 -3.26 -3.53 4.49
CA HIS A 208 -2.32 -4.23 3.61
C HIS A 208 -1.42 -5.17 4.41
N ASP A 209 -0.74 -6.09 3.73
CA ASP A 209 0.30 -6.89 4.40
C ASP A 209 1.54 -6.05 4.75
N HIS A 210 2.25 -6.40 5.82
CA HIS A 210 3.42 -5.70 6.40
C HIS A 210 4.56 -6.70 6.75
N ALA A 211 4.60 -7.90 6.17
CA ALA A 211 5.48 -8.98 6.62
C ALA A 211 6.96 -8.79 6.22
N VAL A 212 7.73 -8.18 7.13
CA VAL A 212 9.20 -7.97 7.11
C VAL A 212 9.99 -8.76 6.05
N GLY A 213 10.68 -8.04 5.17
CA GLY A 213 11.55 -8.57 4.13
C GLY A 213 10.81 -9.15 2.91
N ILE A 214 9.47 -9.17 2.92
CA ILE A 214 8.61 -9.50 1.78
C ILE A 214 7.36 -8.61 1.68
N THR A 215 7.27 -7.48 2.39
CA THR A 215 6.09 -6.58 2.29
C THR A 215 5.83 -6.18 0.84
N ARG A 216 6.90 -5.84 0.10
CA ARG A 216 6.82 -5.44 -1.32
C ARG A 216 6.27 -6.53 -2.23
N LEU A 217 6.39 -7.81 -1.84
CA LEU A 217 5.92 -8.95 -2.63
C LEU A 217 4.48 -9.31 -2.26
N ASN A 218 4.15 -9.30 -0.96
CA ASN A 218 2.80 -9.58 -0.48
C ASN A 218 1.80 -8.52 -0.95
N VAL A 219 2.16 -7.22 -0.89
CA VAL A 219 1.34 -6.12 -1.41
C VAL A 219 1.24 -6.15 -2.94
N TYR A 220 2.34 -6.41 -3.65
CA TYR A 220 2.35 -6.49 -5.12
C TYR A 220 1.49 -7.65 -5.65
N ALA A 221 1.52 -8.80 -4.97
CA ALA A 221 0.66 -9.95 -5.28
C ALA A 221 -0.85 -9.65 -5.14
N GLY A 222 -1.22 -8.64 -4.33
CA GLY A 222 -2.57 -8.08 -4.25
C GLY A 222 -3.16 -7.94 -2.84
N LEU A 223 -2.38 -8.17 -1.78
CA LEU A 223 -2.85 -8.05 -0.39
C LEU A 223 -2.96 -6.58 0.08
N ALA A 224 -3.92 -5.84 -0.48
CA ALA A 224 -4.36 -4.52 -0.03
C ALA A 224 -5.87 -4.32 -0.23
N GLY A 225 -6.53 -3.54 0.63
CA GLY A 225 -7.96 -3.19 0.56
C GLY A 225 -8.32 -1.92 1.35
N PHE A 226 -9.50 -1.34 1.12
CA PHE A 226 -9.91 -0.09 1.79
C PHE A 226 -10.54 -0.29 3.17
N TYR A 227 -10.39 0.70 4.05
CA TYR A 227 -11.10 0.80 5.32
C TYR A 227 -11.71 2.20 5.45
N LEU A 228 -13.02 2.33 5.23
CA LEU A 228 -13.69 3.64 5.29
C LEU A 228 -14.31 3.82 6.67
N LEU A 229 -13.71 4.71 7.48
CA LEU A 229 -14.23 5.08 8.78
C LEU A 229 -15.18 6.27 8.63
N ARG A 230 -16.44 6.08 9.02
CA ARG A 230 -17.55 7.02 8.84
C ARG A 230 -18.00 7.62 10.16
N ASN A 231 -18.70 8.76 10.11
CA ASN A 231 -19.54 9.21 11.21
C ASN A 231 -20.77 10.00 10.71
N ASP A 232 -21.68 10.36 11.62
CA ASP A 232 -22.88 11.13 11.27
C ASP A 232 -22.58 12.59 10.89
N HIS A 233 -21.45 13.17 11.34
CA HIS A 233 -21.06 14.54 10.96
C HIS A 233 -20.64 14.62 9.48
N GLU A 234 -19.84 13.66 9.01
CA GLU A 234 -19.47 13.52 7.59
C GLU A 234 -20.72 13.44 6.70
N ARG A 235 -21.75 12.69 7.13
CA ARG A 235 -23.04 12.58 6.43
C ARG A 235 -23.83 13.88 6.47
N GLU A 236 -23.83 14.61 7.58
CA GLU A 236 -24.51 15.91 7.70
C GLU A 236 -23.89 17.02 6.83
N LEU A 237 -22.70 16.82 6.26
CA LEU A 237 -22.12 17.72 5.25
C LEU A 237 -22.81 17.65 3.88
N GLY A 238 -23.40 16.51 3.51
CA GLY A 238 -23.92 16.30 2.15
C GLY A 238 -22.83 16.29 1.08
N LEU A 239 -21.72 15.60 1.34
CA LEU A 239 -20.76 15.20 0.32
C LEU A 239 -21.33 14.00 -0.47
N PRO A 240 -20.96 13.81 -1.76
CA PRO A 240 -21.52 12.73 -2.58
C PRO A 240 -21.36 11.34 -1.96
N GLU A 241 -22.45 10.57 -1.94
CA GLU A 241 -22.58 9.24 -1.32
C GLU A 241 -23.05 8.15 -2.30
N ASP A 242 -23.25 6.92 -1.82
CA ASP A 242 -23.74 5.74 -2.56
C ASP A 242 -23.03 5.49 -3.92
N GLU A 243 -23.67 5.85 -5.04
CA GLU A 243 -23.12 5.63 -6.39
C GLU A 243 -22.20 6.77 -6.87
N TYR A 244 -22.20 7.91 -6.19
CA TYR A 244 -21.33 9.06 -6.48
C TYR A 244 -20.06 9.07 -5.64
N GLU A 245 -19.97 8.27 -4.58
CA GLU A 245 -18.72 7.95 -3.89
C GLU A 245 -18.02 6.74 -4.54
N ILE A 246 -16.73 6.88 -4.89
CA ILE A 246 -15.95 5.84 -5.56
C ILE A 246 -14.54 5.75 -4.93
N PRO A 247 -14.22 4.68 -4.18
CA PRO A 247 -12.85 4.40 -3.77
C PRO A 247 -12.03 3.90 -4.96
N LEU A 248 -10.86 4.51 -5.19
CA LEU A 248 -9.95 4.22 -6.30
C LEU A 248 -8.54 3.99 -5.76
N VAL A 249 -8.12 2.73 -5.63
CA VAL A 249 -6.71 2.41 -5.39
C VAL A 249 -6.00 2.33 -6.73
N ILE A 250 -4.99 3.19 -6.89
CA ILE A 250 -4.13 3.28 -8.06
C ILE A 250 -2.83 2.54 -7.73
N GLN A 251 -2.45 1.60 -8.58
CA GLN A 251 -1.23 0.81 -8.44
C GLN A 251 -0.52 0.71 -9.79
N ASP A 252 0.77 0.39 -9.82
CA ASP A 252 1.46 -0.05 -11.03
C ASP A 252 1.86 -1.54 -10.96
N ARG A 253 1.83 -2.19 -12.12
CA ARG A 253 2.18 -3.60 -12.32
C ARG A 253 2.95 -3.78 -13.64
N SER A 254 3.61 -4.92 -13.77
CA SER A 254 4.10 -5.47 -15.03
C SER A 254 3.60 -6.90 -15.17
N ILE A 255 3.30 -7.33 -16.39
CA ILE A 255 2.56 -8.56 -16.67
C ILE A 255 3.21 -9.30 -17.86
N ASP A 256 3.43 -10.60 -17.74
CA ASP A 256 3.98 -11.44 -18.82
C ASP A 256 2.94 -11.73 -19.93
N GLU A 257 3.39 -12.19 -21.12
CA GLU A 257 2.52 -12.57 -22.25
C GLU A 257 1.46 -13.64 -21.90
N ASP A 258 1.68 -14.44 -20.84
CA ASP A 258 0.72 -15.45 -20.36
C ASP A 258 -0.24 -14.94 -19.28
N GLY A 259 -0.16 -13.66 -18.91
CA GLY A 259 -1.02 -13.00 -17.93
C GLY A 259 -0.53 -13.12 -16.48
N SER A 260 0.59 -13.78 -16.20
CA SER A 260 1.19 -13.81 -14.85
C SER A 260 1.83 -12.47 -14.46
N LEU A 261 1.90 -12.18 -13.15
CA LEU A 261 2.58 -10.99 -12.64
C LEU A 261 4.10 -11.10 -12.82
N PHE A 262 4.69 -10.09 -13.47
CA PHE A 262 6.13 -9.90 -13.47
C PHE A 262 6.57 -9.12 -12.24
N TYR A 263 7.58 -9.61 -11.53
CA TYR A 263 8.38 -8.84 -10.58
C TYR A 263 9.85 -9.24 -10.77
N PRO A 264 10.82 -8.29 -10.72
CA PRO A 264 12.22 -8.60 -11.00
C PRO A 264 12.83 -9.55 -9.98
N SER A 265 13.78 -10.36 -10.45
CA SER A 265 14.60 -11.27 -9.61
C SER A 265 16.05 -10.80 -9.51
N ALA A 266 16.47 -9.81 -10.29
CA ALA A 266 17.79 -9.21 -10.19
C ALA A 266 17.79 -7.72 -10.56
N VAL A 267 18.74 -6.99 -9.99
CA VAL A 267 19.05 -5.59 -10.32
C VAL A 267 19.61 -5.53 -11.76
N SER A 268 19.20 -4.54 -12.55
CA SER A 268 19.74 -4.34 -13.89
C SER A 268 21.18 -3.78 -13.85
N ALA A 269 21.98 -4.08 -14.87
CA ALA A 269 23.41 -3.74 -14.89
C ALA A 269 23.70 -2.23 -14.96
N ASP A 270 22.73 -1.43 -15.42
CA ASP A 270 22.76 0.02 -15.40
C ASP A 270 22.40 0.60 -14.02
N ARG A 271 21.54 -0.07 -13.23
CA ARG A 271 21.27 0.21 -11.81
C ARG A 271 22.29 -0.43 -10.85
N GLY A 272 23.40 -0.96 -11.38
CA GLY A 272 24.53 -1.47 -10.60
C GLY A 272 24.54 -2.99 -10.34
N GLY A 273 23.59 -3.74 -10.89
CA GLY A 273 23.55 -5.21 -10.78
C GLY A 273 24.77 -5.91 -11.40
N ASP A 274 25.35 -6.88 -10.70
CA ASP A 274 26.51 -7.64 -11.18
C ASP A 274 26.59 -9.08 -10.62
N ASP A 275 27.59 -9.84 -11.07
CA ASP A 275 27.88 -11.23 -10.66
C ASP A 275 28.16 -11.43 -9.15
N SER A 276 28.13 -10.37 -8.32
CA SER A 276 28.28 -10.46 -6.85
C SER A 276 26.96 -10.41 -6.08
N HIS A 277 25.84 -10.11 -6.75
CA HIS A 277 24.49 -10.16 -6.19
C HIS A 277 24.02 -11.63 -5.99
N PRO A 278 23.08 -11.92 -5.06
CA PRO A 278 22.48 -13.25 -4.92
C PRO A 278 21.60 -13.65 -6.12
N GLU A 279 21.35 -14.96 -6.28
CA GLU A 279 20.60 -15.54 -7.42
C GLU A 279 19.18 -14.97 -7.58
N THR A 280 18.55 -14.62 -6.46
CA THR A 280 17.41 -13.70 -6.40
C THR A 280 17.81 -12.54 -5.51
N SER A 281 17.71 -11.31 -6.00
CA SER A 281 18.01 -10.08 -5.26
C SER A 281 16.79 -9.16 -5.25
N ILE A 282 16.56 -8.52 -4.10
CA ILE A 282 15.79 -7.28 -4.03
C ILE A 282 16.36 -6.24 -5.01
N VAL A 283 15.47 -5.41 -5.57
CA VAL A 283 15.78 -4.21 -6.35
C VAL A 283 15.54 -2.97 -5.49
N PRO A 284 16.30 -1.87 -5.66
CA PRO A 284 16.14 -0.70 -4.81
C PRO A 284 14.78 -0.01 -5.02
N GLU A 285 14.22 -0.02 -6.24
CA GLU A 285 12.86 0.43 -6.54
C GLU A 285 12.20 -0.48 -7.58
N PHE A 286 10.86 -0.55 -7.58
CA PHE A 286 10.08 -1.15 -8.65
C PHE A 286 9.13 -0.13 -9.30
N TYR A 287 9.13 -0.11 -10.63
CA TYR A 287 8.26 0.75 -11.43
C TYR A 287 7.60 -0.08 -12.54
N GLY A 288 6.30 -0.31 -12.39
CA GLY A 288 5.47 -1.03 -13.36
C GLY A 288 5.18 -0.19 -14.60
N ASP A 289 4.91 -0.88 -15.70
CA ASP A 289 4.59 -0.30 -17.02
C ASP A 289 3.09 -0.39 -17.39
N VAL A 290 2.27 -0.98 -16.52
CA VAL A 290 0.81 -1.05 -16.61
C VAL A 290 0.19 -0.39 -15.37
N PRO A 291 -0.67 0.63 -15.49
CA PRO A 291 -1.42 1.19 -14.37
C PRO A 291 -2.66 0.33 -14.13
N VAL A 292 -2.84 -0.07 -12.89
CA VAL A 292 -3.94 -0.92 -12.42
C VAL A 292 -4.76 -0.12 -11.41
N VAL A 293 -6.02 0.16 -11.74
CA VAL A 293 -6.97 0.83 -10.83
C VAL A 293 -8.05 -0.17 -10.44
N ASN A 294 -8.27 -0.35 -9.14
CA ASN A 294 -9.20 -1.33 -8.57
C ASN A 294 -9.09 -2.73 -9.23
N GLY A 295 -7.86 -3.21 -9.47
CA GLY A 295 -7.62 -4.54 -10.03
C GLY A 295 -7.85 -4.67 -11.55
N LYS A 296 -7.97 -3.56 -12.28
CA LYS A 296 -8.04 -3.52 -13.75
C LYS A 296 -6.95 -2.64 -14.38
N ALA A 297 -6.32 -3.15 -15.44
CA ALA A 297 -5.33 -2.42 -16.25
C ALA A 297 -6.00 -1.42 -17.20
N TRP A 298 -5.47 -0.18 -17.29
CA TRP A 298 -5.98 0.91 -18.14
C TRP A 298 -7.53 0.97 -18.26
N PRO A 299 -8.29 1.02 -17.17
CA PRO A 299 -9.75 0.96 -17.25
C PRO A 299 -10.37 2.28 -17.73
N ARG A 300 -11.66 2.23 -18.08
CA ARG A 300 -12.53 3.41 -18.19
C ARG A 300 -13.52 3.52 -17.03
N LEU A 301 -13.96 4.73 -16.74
CA LEU A 301 -14.96 5.06 -15.71
C LEU A 301 -16.09 5.88 -16.33
N SER A 302 -17.30 5.34 -16.33
CA SER A 302 -18.51 6.04 -16.74
C SER A 302 -19.03 6.93 -15.60
N VAL A 303 -19.24 8.22 -15.84
CA VAL A 303 -19.82 9.17 -14.87
C VAL A 303 -21.01 9.94 -15.46
N GLU A 304 -21.96 10.33 -14.61
CA GLU A 304 -22.92 11.38 -14.96
C GLU A 304 -22.25 12.77 -14.86
N PRO A 305 -22.72 13.80 -15.59
CA PRO A 305 -22.26 15.19 -15.45
C PRO A 305 -22.77 15.82 -14.14
N GLU A 306 -22.27 15.31 -13.02
CA GLU A 306 -22.64 15.65 -11.64
C GLU A 306 -21.35 15.70 -10.77
N THR A 307 -21.46 16.05 -9.49
CA THR A 307 -20.33 15.97 -8.54
C THR A 307 -20.12 14.54 -8.05
N TYR A 308 -18.89 14.03 -8.15
CA TYR A 308 -18.46 12.74 -7.58
C TYR A 308 -17.45 12.95 -6.46
N ARG A 309 -17.39 12.00 -5.52
CA ARG A 309 -16.40 11.93 -4.45
C ARG A 309 -15.47 10.74 -4.67
N PHE A 310 -14.19 10.99 -4.88
CA PHE A 310 -13.18 9.95 -5.04
C PHE A 310 -12.34 9.81 -3.78
N ARG A 311 -12.28 8.58 -3.23
CA ARG A 311 -11.28 8.22 -2.21
C ARG A 311 -10.07 7.64 -2.93
N LEU A 312 -9.14 8.50 -3.32
CA LEU A 312 -7.91 8.11 -4.00
C LEU A 312 -6.92 7.51 -3.00
N LEU A 313 -6.26 6.41 -3.39
CA LEU A 313 -5.17 5.79 -2.64
C LEU A 313 -4.02 5.46 -3.60
N ASN A 314 -2.81 5.89 -3.29
CA ASN A 314 -1.61 5.38 -3.95
C ASN A 314 -1.15 4.07 -3.29
N GLY A 315 -1.57 2.95 -3.87
CA GLY A 315 -1.21 1.60 -3.43
C GLY A 315 -0.10 0.95 -4.27
N SER A 316 0.74 1.74 -4.95
CA SER A 316 1.90 1.25 -5.69
C SER A 316 3.03 0.77 -4.77
N ASN A 317 4.07 0.17 -5.35
CA ASN A 317 5.26 -0.25 -4.60
C ASN A 317 6.23 0.93 -4.34
N SER A 318 6.68 1.63 -5.40
CA SER A 318 7.56 2.81 -5.27
C SER A 318 7.19 3.99 -6.17
N ARG A 319 6.04 3.93 -6.87
CA ARG A 319 5.57 4.98 -7.79
C ARG A 319 4.81 6.11 -7.10
N TYR A 320 5.31 7.33 -7.28
CA TYR A 320 4.56 8.58 -7.07
C TYR A 320 3.57 8.84 -8.22
N TYR A 321 2.49 9.54 -7.94
CA TYR A 321 1.58 10.10 -8.95
C TYR A 321 1.47 11.63 -8.81
N ASN A 322 1.27 12.31 -9.94
CA ASN A 322 1.04 13.76 -10.01
C ASN A 322 -0.12 13.99 -10.98
N LEU A 323 -1.34 13.96 -10.45
CA LEU A 323 -2.58 13.70 -11.19
C LEU A 323 -3.29 14.98 -11.65
N GLU A 324 -3.89 14.93 -12.83
CA GLU A 324 -4.74 15.98 -13.42
C GLU A 324 -5.79 15.31 -14.31
N LEU A 325 -6.99 15.86 -14.42
CA LEU A 325 -7.94 15.49 -15.48
C LEU A 325 -7.68 16.37 -16.70
N LEU A 326 -7.51 15.77 -17.87
CA LEU A 326 -7.30 16.48 -19.14
C LEU A 326 -8.39 16.10 -20.16
N GLU A 327 -8.80 17.03 -21.02
CA GLU A 327 -9.58 16.71 -22.24
C GLU A 327 -8.87 15.62 -23.06
N TYR A 328 -9.60 14.65 -23.64
CA TYR A 328 -8.98 13.58 -24.44
C TYR A 328 -9.73 13.28 -25.76
N ASP A 329 -9.01 13.27 -26.88
CA ASP A 329 -9.54 12.87 -28.20
C ASP A 329 -9.10 11.43 -28.54
N GLU A 330 -9.96 10.45 -28.27
CA GLU A 330 -9.74 9.02 -28.61
C GLU A 330 -9.39 8.78 -30.10
N ALA A 331 -9.74 9.70 -31.01
CA ALA A 331 -9.49 9.54 -32.45
C ALA A 331 -8.12 10.10 -32.91
N THR A 332 -7.45 10.91 -32.09
CA THR A 332 -6.06 11.36 -32.32
C THR A 332 -5.06 10.72 -31.36
N GLY A 333 -5.49 10.39 -30.14
CA GLY A 333 -4.65 10.00 -29.03
C GLY A 333 -3.96 11.20 -28.33
N GLU A 334 -4.46 12.42 -28.52
CA GLU A 334 -3.87 13.66 -27.99
C GLU A 334 -4.72 14.23 -26.83
N THR A 335 -4.05 14.68 -25.77
CA THR A 335 -4.65 15.44 -24.64
C THR A 335 -4.87 16.91 -25.01
N GLY A 336 -5.99 17.48 -24.59
CA GLY A 336 -6.39 18.87 -24.86
C GLY A 336 -6.10 19.84 -23.71
N GLY A 337 -7.13 20.58 -23.29
CA GLY A 337 -7.12 21.45 -22.10
C GLY A 337 -7.20 20.67 -20.78
N ALA A 338 -7.17 21.42 -19.66
CA ALA A 338 -7.49 20.88 -18.35
C ALA A 338 -9.01 20.65 -18.21
N GLY A 339 -9.38 19.53 -17.61
CA GLY A 339 -10.73 19.20 -17.18
C GLY A 339 -11.06 19.81 -15.81
N PRO A 340 -11.98 19.21 -15.03
CA PRO A 340 -12.34 19.74 -13.72
C PRO A 340 -11.20 19.57 -12.70
N SER A 341 -10.98 20.61 -11.89
CA SER A 341 -10.04 20.59 -10.76
C SER A 341 -10.46 19.56 -9.71
N PHE A 342 -9.48 19.02 -8.98
CA PHE A 342 -9.76 18.32 -7.73
C PHE A 342 -10.06 19.33 -6.63
N VAL A 343 -11.20 19.18 -5.93
CA VAL A 343 -11.52 19.91 -4.70
C VAL A 343 -11.33 18.94 -3.54
N GLN A 344 -10.18 19.02 -2.88
CA GLN A 344 -9.85 18.14 -1.77
C GLN A 344 -10.66 18.51 -0.52
N VAL A 345 -11.35 17.51 0.03
CA VAL A 345 -12.13 17.60 1.26
C VAL A 345 -11.47 16.83 2.42
N GLY A 346 -10.50 15.97 2.12
CA GLY A 346 -9.72 15.24 3.13
C GLY A 346 -8.42 14.64 2.61
N ASN A 347 -7.55 14.23 3.53
CA ASN A 347 -6.31 13.51 3.31
C ASN A 347 -6.24 12.27 4.23
N ASP A 348 -5.03 11.78 4.51
CA ASP A 348 -4.78 10.56 5.28
C ASP A 348 -5.63 10.43 6.55
N GLY A 349 -5.62 11.46 7.39
CA GLY A 349 -6.26 11.50 8.72
C GLY A 349 -7.69 12.01 8.74
N GLY A 350 -8.31 12.21 7.57
CA GLY A 350 -9.72 12.58 7.44
C GLY A 350 -9.97 13.95 6.82
N LEU A 351 -11.07 14.58 7.23
CA LEU A 351 -11.54 15.84 6.65
C LEU A 351 -10.60 17.03 6.95
N LEU A 352 -10.39 17.88 5.95
CA LEU A 352 -9.78 19.21 6.10
C LEU A 352 -10.74 20.15 6.86
N SER A 353 -10.28 21.33 7.25
CA SER A 353 -11.14 22.35 7.88
C SER A 353 -12.08 23.04 6.88
N GLU A 354 -11.55 23.40 5.71
CA GLU A 354 -12.26 23.94 4.56
C GLU A 354 -11.81 23.21 3.27
N PRO A 355 -12.62 23.17 2.20
CA PRO A 355 -12.24 22.50 0.95
C PRO A 355 -11.11 23.23 0.23
N VAL A 356 -10.18 22.47 -0.35
CA VAL A 356 -9.00 22.99 -1.04
C VAL A 356 -9.09 22.68 -2.54
N GLU A 357 -9.28 23.71 -3.37
CA GLU A 357 -9.16 23.57 -4.83
C GLU A 357 -7.67 23.45 -5.21
N ILE A 358 -7.32 22.35 -5.88
CA ILE A 358 -5.94 22.05 -6.31
C ILE A 358 -5.65 22.78 -7.63
N ASP A 359 -4.81 23.83 -7.58
CA ASP A 359 -4.37 24.59 -8.77
C ASP A 359 -3.33 23.78 -9.58
N GLY A 360 -3.83 22.95 -10.51
CA GLY A 360 -3.03 22.15 -11.42
C GLY A 360 -3.05 20.66 -11.08
N ARG A 361 -1.99 20.15 -10.44
CA ARG A 361 -1.81 18.71 -10.19
C ARG A 361 -1.90 18.33 -8.72
N LEU A 362 -2.55 17.20 -8.45
CA LEU A 362 -2.60 16.54 -7.15
C LEU A 362 -1.44 15.54 -7.03
N GLU A 363 -0.48 15.84 -6.16
CA GLU A 363 0.62 14.92 -5.85
C GLU A 363 0.20 13.85 -4.83
N MET A 364 0.65 12.62 -5.03
CA MET A 364 0.45 11.50 -4.10
C MET A 364 1.70 10.62 -4.01
N GLY A 365 2.38 10.66 -2.87
CA GLY A 365 3.37 9.66 -2.46
C GLY A 365 2.74 8.31 -2.15
N VAL A 366 3.54 7.25 -2.01
CA VAL A 366 3.03 5.91 -1.71
C VAL A 366 2.40 5.87 -0.31
N GLY A 367 1.24 5.24 -0.17
CA GLY A 367 0.49 5.17 1.10
C GLY A 367 -0.38 6.40 1.41
N GLN A 368 -0.19 7.52 0.70
CA GLN A 368 -1.05 8.71 0.87
C GLN A 368 -2.45 8.49 0.27
N ARG A 369 -3.43 9.16 0.89
CA ARG A 369 -4.84 9.20 0.46
C ARG A 369 -5.28 10.63 0.20
N ALA A 370 -6.10 10.80 -0.83
CA ALA A 370 -6.75 12.07 -1.12
C ALA A 370 -8.25 11.85 -1.31
N ASP A 371 -9.05 12.51 -0.50
CA ASP A 371 -10.51 12.51 -0.58
C ASP A 371 -10.93 13.78 -1.32
N VAL A 372 -11.37 13.62 -2.56
CA VAL A 372 -11.58 14.73 -3.50
C VAL A 372 -12.98 14.71 -4.09
N ALA A 373 -13.64 15.87 -4.07
CA ALA A 373 -14.82 16.13 -4.88
C ALA A 373 -14.38 16.61 -6.28
N VAL A 374 -15.10 16.17 -7.32
CA VAL A 374 -14.88 16.56 -8.72
C VAL A 374 -16.24 16.79 -9.39
N ASP A 375 -16.46 17.98 -9.93
CA ASP A 375 -17.70 18.36 -10.61
C ASP A 375 -17.56 18.16 -12.13
N PHE A 376 -18.34 17.22 -12.69
CA PHE A 376 -18.37 16.93 -14.13
C PHE A 376 -19.50 17.67 -14.88
N SER A 377 -20.30 18.54 -14.24
CA SER A 377 -21.50 19.14 -14.83
C SER A 377 -21.24 19.99 -16.08
N ASP A 378 -20.13 20.72 -16.15
CA ASP A 378 -19.77 21.50 -17.36
C ASP A 378 -19.14 20.63 -18.47
N TYR A 379 -18.85 19.34 -18.22
CA TYR A 379 -18.15 18.41 -19.12
C TYR A 379 -19.09 17.37 -19.78
N ALA A 380 -20.40 17.61 -19.80
CA ALA A 380 -21.40 16.67 -20.28
C ALA A 380 -21.21 16.22 -21.76
N GLY A 381 -20.90 14.93 -21.96
CA GLY A 381 -20.62 14.36 -23.27
C GLY A 381 -19.15 14.46 -23.72
N GLU A 382 -18.25 14.85 -22.83
CA GLU A 382 -16.80 14.85 -23.06
C GLU A 382 -16.12 13.60 -22.49
N THR A 383 -14.93 13.29 -23.01
CA THR A 383 -14.06 12.21 -22.53
C THR A 383 -12.79 12.84 -21.98
N LEU A 384 -12.41 12.44 -20.77
CA LEU A 384 -11.28 12.97 -20.01
C LEU A 384 -10.26 11.88 -19.72
N LEU A 385 -8.98 12.23 -19.58
CA LEU A 385 -7.91 11.35 -19.14
C LEU A 385 -7.46 11.75 -17.73
N LEU A 386 -7.48 10.81 -16.79
CA LEU A 386 -6.72 10.91 -15.55
C LEU A 386 -5.24 10.75 -15.90
N HIS A 387 -4.55 11.88 -16.03
CA HIS A 387 -3.19 11.99 -16.53
C HIS A 387 -2.18 12.18 -15.40
N ASN A 388 -1.09 11.43 -15.48
CA ASN A 388 0.05 11.50 -14.56
C ASN A 388 1.32 12.00 -15.27
N ASP A 389 2.06 12.92 -14.65
CA ASP A 389 3.41 13.31 -15.10
C ASP A 389 4.55 13.09 -14.09
N ALA A 390 4.29 12.38 -12.98
CA ALA A 390 5.34 11.97 -12.04
C ALA A 390 6.30 10.95 -12.68
N PRO A 391 7.59 11.27 -12.89
CA PRO A 391 8.57 10.30 -13.36
C PRO A 391 8.87 9.23 -12.29
N SER A 392 9.29 8.05 -12.75
CA SER A 392 10.03 7.09 -11.91
C SER A 392 11.28 7.77 -11.31
N LEU A 393 11.64 7.44 -10.06
CA LEU A 393 12.65 8.15 -9.24
C LEU A 393 12.26 9.63 -9.02
N TYR A 394 11.09 9.83 -8.40
CA TYR A 394 10.43 11.13 -8.28
C TYR A 394 11.30 12.18 -7.60
N ARG A 395 11.31 13.39 -8.20
CA ARG A 395 12.18 14.55 -7.94
C ARG A 395 13.69 14.23 -7.76
N GLY A 396 14.12 13.02 -8.14
CA GLY A 396 15.46 12.49 -7.87
C GLY A 396 16.54 12.85 -8.90
N SER A 397 17.79 12.59 -8.53
CA SER A 397 18.97 12.96 -9.34
C SER A 397 19.46 11.83 -10.26
N VAL A 398 18.93 11.75 -11.48
CA VAL A 398 19.36 10.79 -12.52
C VAL A 398 19.46 11.40 -13.93
N ASP A 399 20.26 10.75 -14.78
CA ASP A 399 20.36 11.07 -16.22
C ASP A 399 19.05 10.71 -16.94
N ASN A 400 18.76 11.39 -18.06
CA ASN A 400 17.50 11.23 -18.81
C ASN A 400 17.47 9.87 -19.56
N SER A 401 17.10 8.80 -18.88
CA SER A 401 16.91 7.47 -19.48
C SER A 401 15.48 7.30 -20.01
N ASP A 402 15.24 6.23 -20.76
CA ASP A 402 13.88 5.87 -21.18
C ASP A 402 13.03 5.28 -20.03
N GLU A 403 13.64 4.92 -18.88
CA GLU A 403 12.98 4.34 -17.69
C GLU A 403 12.46 5.39 -16.69
N THR A 404 13.04 6.59 -16.65
CA THR A 404 12.59 7.72 -15.80
C THR A 404 11.37 8.44 -16.36
N LYS A 405 10.49 7.73 -17.08
CA LYS A 405 9.27 8.29 -17.67
C LYS A 405 8.08 8.14 -16.73
N PRO A 406 7.11 9.07 -16.77
CA PRO A 406 5.84 8.88 -16.12
C PRO A 406 5.03 7.75 -16.77
N LEU A 407 4.25 7.05 -15.95
CA LEU A 407 3.20 6.15 -16.40
C LEU A 407 1.95 7.01 -16.60
N SER A 408 1.78 7.60 -17.80
CA SER A 408 0.94 8.79 -17.95
C SER A 408 -0.57 8.60 -18.09
N GLU A 409 -1.05 7.53 -18.71
CA GLU A 409 -2.48 7.30 -18.92
C GLU A 409 -3.01 6.33 -17.86
N ILE A 410 -3.76 6.82 -16.85
CA ILE A 410 -4.19 5.99 -15.71
C ILE A 410 -5.62 5.44 -15.90
N VAL A 411 -6.61 6.32 -16.06
CA VAL A 411 -8.03 5.99 -16.30
C VAL A 411 -8.57 6.94 -17.37
N LEU A 412 -9.45 6.44 -18.24
CA LEU A 412 -10.26 7.29 -19.12
C LEU A 412 -11.65 7.49 -18.50
N VAL A 413 -12.11 8.72 -18.35
CA VAL A 413 -13.41 9.06 -17.75
C VAL A 413 -14.36 9.53 -18.85
N ASP A 414 -15.49 8.83 -19.03
CA ASP A 414 -16.51 9.19 -20.01
C ASP A 414 -17.70 9.84 -19.30
N VAL A 415 -17.95 11.12 -19.60
CA VAL A 415 -19.04 11.89 -19.01
C VAL A 415 -20.29 11.78 -19.88
N ALA A 416 -21.42 11.37 -19.31
CA ALA A 416 -22.67 11.17 -20.07
C ALA A 416 -23.22 12.49 -20.69
N GLU A 417 -23.95 12.39 -21.82
CA GLU A 417 -24.62 13.55 -22.46
C GLU A 417 -25.67 14.24 -21.54
N SER A 418 -26.10 13.59 -20.46
CA SER A 418 -27.06 14.13 -19.48
C SER A 418 -27.06 13.28 -18.20
N GLY A 419 -27.03 13.94 -17.03
CA GLY A 419 -27.18 13.29 -15.72
C GLY A 419 -28.64 13.10 -15.30
N SER A 420 -28.82 12.62 -14.07
CA SER A 420 -30.13 12.29 -13.51
C SER A 420 -30.67 13.30 -12.47
N ALA A 421 -29.85 14.25 -11.99
CA ALA A 421 -30.28 15.30 -11.06
C ALA A 421 -30.90 16.53 -11.78
N GLU A 422 -31.32 17.54 -11.02
CA GLU A 422 -31.76 18.85 -11.55
C GLU A 422 -30.71 19.98 -11.33
N GLU A 423 -29.86 19.88 -10.31
CA GLU A 423 -28.70 20.74 -9.99
C GLU A 423 -27.65 19.87 -9.24
N PRO A 424 -26.33 20.04 -9.45
CA PRO A 424 -25.28 19.20 -8.84
C PRO A 424 -25.06 19.52 -7.35
N GLU A 425 -24.46 18.56 -6.62
CA GLU A 425 -24.17 18.71 -5.19
C GLU A 425 -22.97 19.64 -4.93
N THR A 426 -23.14 20.60 -4.02
CA THR A 426 -22.15 21.64 -3.71
C THR A 426 -21.36 21.31 -2.45
N VAL A 427 -20.03 21.23 -2.57
CA VAL A 427 -19.12 21.05 -1.43
C VAL A 427 -19.29 22.20 -0.40
N PRO A 428 -19.46 21.93 0.91
CA PRO A 428 -19.62 22.99 1.92
C PRO A 428 -18.34 23.82 2.16
N GLU A 429 -18.49 25.14 2.34
CA GLU A 429 -17.39 26.09 2.70
C GLU A 429 -16.71 25.80 4.06
N THR A 430 -17.13 24.78 4.81
CA THR A 430 -16.55 24.37 6.10
C THR A 430 -16.90 22.90 6.33
N LEU A 431 -15.89 22.09 6.65
CA LEU A 431 -16.00 20.62 6.69
C LEU A 431 -15.90 20.09 8.12
N THR A 432 -14.83 20.41 8.87
CA THR A 432 -14.72 20.07 10.30
C THR A 432 -13.88 21.11 11.06
N ASP A 433 -13.82 20.98 12.38
CA ASP A 433 -12.82 21.68 13.20
C ASP A 433 -11.51 20.85 13.20
N VAL A 434 -10.38 21.49 12.91
CA VAL A 434 -9.05 20.86 12.85
C VAL A 434 -8.12 21.69 13.76
N PRO A 435 -7.97 21.34 15.05
CA PRO A 435 -7.24 22.17 16.00
C PRO A 435 -5.72 22.14 15.76
N ASP A 436 -5.08 23.31 15.76
CA ASP A 436 -3.62 23.41 15.57
C ASP A 436 -2.84 22.80 16.73
N LEU A 437 -1.92 21.88 16.41
CA LEU A 437 -0.81 21.52 17.29
C LEU A 437 0.18 22.69 17.34
N ARG A 438 0.34 23.28 18.52
CA ARG A 438 1.11 24.53 18.67
C ARG A 438 2.57 24.26 18.98
N ALA A 439 3.47 24.94 18.27
CA ALA A 439 4.91 24.86 18.51
C ALA A 439 5.29 25.26 19.96
N GLU A 440 4.49 26.09 20.65
CA GLU A 440 4.72 26.42 22.06
C GLU A 440 4.28 25.35 23.06
N SER A 441 3.67 24.24 22.62
CA SER A 441 3.34 23.06 23.45
C SER A 441 4.30 21.88 23.27
N VAL A 442 5.42 22.07 22.56
CA VAL A 442 6.39 21.01 22.26
C VAL A 442 7.31 20.72 23.46
N ASP A 443 7.33 19.46 23.88
CA ASP A 443 8.17 18.94 24.96
C ASP A 443 9.54 18.46 24.44
N GLN A 444 9.58 17.85 23.25
CA GLN A 444 10.80 17.34 22.63
C GLN A 444 10.90 17.63 21.12
N HIS A 445 12.11 17.91 20.65
CA HIS A 445 12.46 17.98 19.24
C HIS A 445 13.35 16.77 18.88
N ARG A 446 12.95 15.97 17.89
CA ARG A 446 13.74 14.86 17.32
C ARG A 446 14.32 15.26 15.97
N HIS A 447 15.61 15.02 15.82
CA HIS A 447 16.35 15.25 14.58
C HIS A 447 16.60 13.89 13.93
N LEU A 448 15.88 13.60 12.86
CA LEU A 448 15.85 12.32 12.16
C LEU A 448 16.48 12.48 10.77
N THR A 449 17.03 11.41 10.23
CA THR A 449 17.81 11.44 8.99
C THR A 449 17.47 10.26 8.08
N LEU A 450 17.20 10.55 6.81
CA LEU A 450 17.10 9.55 5.76
C LEU A 450 18.51 9.36 5.17
N ALA A 451 18.95 8.12 5.05
CA ALA A 451 20.33 7.77 4.67
C ALA A 451 20.41 6.55 3.74
N THR A 452 21.57 6.38 3.09
CA THR A 452 21.89 5.22 2.26
C THR A 452 23.23 4.60 2.66
N GLY A 453 23.34 3.29 2.55
CA GLY A 453 24.58 2.52 2.67
C GLY A 453 24.65 1.37 1.67
N SER A 454 25.46 0.36 1.98
CA SER A 454 25.55 -0.84 1.15
C SER A 454 25.83 -2.10 1.97
N ASP A 455 25.40 -3.25 1.46
CA ASP A 455 25.66 -4.56 2.06
C ASP A 455 26.97 -5.21 1.55
N GLU A 456 27.24 -6.47 1.92
CA GLU A 456 28.42 -7.20 1.47
C GLU A 456 28.39 -7.66 0.01
N TYR A 457 27.19 -7.65 -0.60
CA TYR A 457 26.96 -7.90 -2.03
C TYR A 457 27.05 -6.60 -2.86
N GLY A 458 27.32 -5.45 -2.22
CA GLY A 458 27.43 -4.15 -2.86
C GLY A 458 26.10 -3.48 -3.22
N ARG A 459 24.96 -4.06 -2.79
CA ARG A 459 23.62 -3.53 -3.05
C ARG A 459 23.36 -2.31 -2.20
N MET A 460 22.55 -1.39 -2.70
CA MET A 460 22.10 -0.24 -1.90
C MET A 460 21.21 -0.73 -0.76
N LYS A 461 21.42 -0.16 0.43
CA LYS A 461 20.46 -0.21 1.54
C LYS A 461 20.01 1.20 1.85
N HIS A 462 18.72 1.37 2.07
CA HIS A 462 18.16 2.59 2.65
C HIS A 462 18.07 2.44 4.17
N PHE A 463 18.21 3.53 4.93
CA PHE A 463 18.19 3.49 6.39
C PHE A 463 17.58 4.75 7.00
N LEU A 464 17.11 4.61 8.23
CA LEU A 464 16.64 5.69 9.09
C LEU A 464 17.59 5.89 10.27
N GLY A 465 17.96 7.14 10.55
CA GLY A 465 18.91 7.54 11.58
C GLY A 465 18.51 8.78 12.34
N ASN A 466 19.38 9.25 13.23
CA ASN A 466 19.17 10.43 14.06
C ASN A 466 20.47 11.24 14.28
N ARG A 467 20.40 12.32 15.07
CA ARG A 467 21.53 13.20 15.44
C ARG A 467 22.80 12.42 15.85
N GLU A 468 22.66 11.32 16.58
CA GLU A 468 23.76 10.49 17.07
C GLU A 468 24.37 9.56 16.00
N GLN A 469 23.55 9.06 15.06
CA GLN A 469 23.97 8.14 14.00
C GLN A 469 23.24 8.47 12.68
N SER A 470 23.66 9.56 12.04
CA SER A 470 23.06 10.07 10.80
C SER A 470 23.33 9.22 9.54
N SER A 471 24.10 8.14 9.68
CA SER A 471 24.23 7.08 8.67
C SER A 471 23.09 6.05 8.71
N GLY A 472 22.21 6.12 9.72
CA GLY A 472 21.12 5.17 9.92
C GLY A 472 21.45 3.99 10.83
N TYR A 473 20.40 3.31 11.27
CA TYR A 473 20.39 2.05 12.04
C TYR A 473 19.72 0.94 11.23
N ALA A 474 19.97 -0.32 11.58
CA ALA A 474 19.21 -1.46 11.03
C ALA A 474 17.87 -1.63 11.76
N LEU A 475 16.93 -2.39 11.18
CA LEU A 475 15.64 -2.74 11.80
C LEU A 475 15.78 -3.33 13.22
N ASP A 476 16.79 -4.16 13.49
CA ASP A 476 16.99 -4.85 14.77
C ASP A 476 17.94 -4.16 15.77
N ASP A 477 18.55 -3.03 15.39
CA ASP A 477 19.25 -2.17 16.35
C ASP A 477 18.30 -1.73 17.48
N PRO A 478 18.78 -1.47 18.71
CA PRO A 478 17.94 -1.01 19.82
C PRO A 478 17.07 0.20 19.44
N VAL A 479 15.82 0.24 19.91
CA VAL A 479 14.90 1.37 19.67
C VAL A 479 15.51 2.69 20.16
N THR A 480 15.31 3.74 19.37
CA THR A 480 15.90 5.07 19.54
C THR A 480 14.85 6.17 19.67
N GLU A 481 13.71 6.00 19.00
CA GLU A 481 12.58 6.92 19.03
C GLU A 481 11.63 6.47 20.15
N GLU A 482 11.75 7.11 21.32
CA GLU A 482 11.00 6.78 22.53
C GLU A 482 10.19 7.99 23.05
N PRO A 483 9.05 8.33 22.43
CA PRO A 483 8.15 9.38 22.92
C PRO A 483 7.40 8.97 24.19
N GLU A 484 7.00 9.94 25.01
CA GLU A 484 6.22 9.71 26.24
C GLU A 484 4.74 10.00 26.03
N LEU A 485 3.86 9.18 26.60
CA LEU A 485 2.40 9.38 26.49
C LEU A 485 1.99 10.73 27.13
N GLY A 486 1.29 11.55 26.36
CA GLY A 486 0.89 12.92 26.72
C GLY A 486 1.89 14.00 26.29
N SER A 487 3.03 13.64 25.69
CA SER A 487 3.99 14.61 25.14
C SER A 487 3.60 15.08 23.74
N THR A 488 4.02 16.30 23.39
CA THR A 488 3.98 16.80 22.01
C THR A 488 5.41 16.94 21.48
N GLU A 489 5.70 16.40 20.30
CA GLU A 489 7.03 16.42 19.72
C GLU A 489 7.04 17.06 18.33
N ILE A 490 8.17 17.68 17.96
CA ILE A 490 8.49 17.95 16.55
C ILE A 490 9.45 16.87 16.07
N TRP A 491 9.13 16.23 14.95
CA TRP A 491 10.03 15.34 14.22
C TRP A 491 10.50 16.09 12.97
N SER A 492 11.78 16.46 12.96
CA SER A 492 12.44 17.05 11.78
C SER A 492 13.13 15.95 11.00
N ILE A 493 12.66 15.67 9.79
CA ILE A 493 13.11 14.56 8.95
C ILE A 493 13.98 15.11 7.82
N ALA A 494 15.30 14.93 7.95
CA ALA A 494 16.30 15.45 7.02
C ALA A 494 16.71 14.42 5.96
N ASN A 495 16.46 14.71 4.68
CA ASN A 495 16.74 13.77 3.59
C ASN A 495 18.14 13.97 2.98
N ASN A 496 19.08 13.10 3.39
CA ASN A 496 20.47 13.10 2.89
C ASN A 496 20.65 12.22 1.63
N THR A 497 19.56 11.72 1.05
CA THR A 497 19.57 10.83 -0.13
C THR A 497 19.40 11.62 -1.44
N ALA A 498 19.20 10.92 -2.56
CA ALA A 498 19.13 11.51 -3.90
C ALA A 498 17.72 11.47 -4.54
N MET A 499 16.68 11.09 -3.78
CA MET A 499 15.27 11.00 -4.22
C MET A 499 14.31 11.32 -3.07
N SER A 500 13.05 11.64 -3.39
CA SER A 500 11.99 11.86 -2.39
C SER A 500 11.61 10.57 -1.66
N HIS A 501 11.17 10.67 -0.40
CA HIS A 501 10.63 9.53 0.36
C HIS A 501 9.27 9.86 0.99
N PRO A 502 8.23 9.02 0.81
CA PRO A 502 6.99 9.12 1.57
C PRO A 502 7.21 8.47 2.94
N MET A 503 7.25 9.27 4.00
CA MET A 503 7.57 8.83 5.35
C MET A 503 6.31 8.63 6.18
N HIS A 504 6.04 7.38 6.58
CA HIS A 504 4.89 6.97 7.37
C HIS A 504 5.23 6.79 8.85
N LEU A 505 4.30 7.20 9.73
CA LEU A 505 4.29 6.87 11.16
C LEU A 505 3.02 6.09 11.49
N HIS A 506 3.15 4.89 12.06
CA HIS A 506 2.02 4.13 12.60
C HIS A 506 1.38 4.84 13.81
N LEU A 507 0.17 4.43 14.21
CA LEU A 507 -0.63 4.91 15.36
C LEU A 507 -1.10 6.37 15.28
N VAL A 508 -0.15 7.29 15.15
CA VAL A 508 -0.35 8.73 15.35
C VAL A 508 -0.76 9.43 14.05
N HIS A 509 -1.36 10.60 14.21
CA HIS A 509 -1.55 11.54 13.11
C HIS A 509 -0.81 12.84 13.45
N PHE A 510 -0.27 13.50 12.44
CA PHE A 510 0.59 14.67 12.61
C PHE A 510 0.16 15.82 11.69
N GLN A 511 0.60 17.03 12.03
CA GLN A 511 0.45 18.22 11.21
C GLN A 511 1.81 18.60 10.63
N VAL A 512 1.89 18.91 9.34
CA VAL A 512 3.11 19.44 8.74
C VAL A 512 3.25 20.90 9.18
N LEU A 513 4.38 21.26 9.80
CA LEU A 513 4.69 22.66 10.17
C LEU A 513 5.25 23.43 8.97
N GLY A 514 5.96 22.73 8.09
CA GLY A 514 6.61 23.30 6.90
C GLY A 514 7.95 22.65 6.59
N ARG A 515 8.72 23.30 5.72
CA ARG A 515 9.98 22.83 5.14
C ARG A 515 11.11 23.85 5.25
N GLU A 516 12.34 23.37 5.30
CA GLU A 516 13.54 24.18 5.04
C GLU A 516 14.61 23.42 4.24
N SER A 517 15.58 24.15 3.68
CA SER A 517 16.72 23.56 2.97
C SER A 517 17.68 22.87 3.94
N LEU A 518 18.11 21.64 3.63
CA LEU A 518 19.17 20.93 4.35
C LEU A 518 20.51 21.68 4.37
N SER A 519 20.71 22.69 3.51
CA SER A 519 21.89 23.57 3.56
C SER A 519 21.87 24.60 4.69
N ASP A 520 20.68 24.92 5.19
CA ASP A 520 20.42 26.06 6.06
C ASP A 520 20.00 25.58 7.47
N TYR A 521 19.41 24.37 7.55
CA TYR A 521 19.12 23.63 8.78
C TYR A 521 20.35 23.38 9.67
N ASP A 522 20.19 23.59 10.98
CA ASP A 522 21.19 23.29 12.01
C ASP A 522 20.71 22.21 12.97
N SER A 523 21.19 20.97 12.79
CA SER A 523 20.84 19.84 13.64
C SER A 523 21.32 19.96 15.09
N ASP A 524 22.22 20.89 15.42
CA ASP A 524 22.65 21.19 16.81
C ASP A 524 21.71 22.20 17.52
N THR A 525 20.72 22.77 16.83
CA THR A 525 19.77 23.74 17.39
C THR A 525 18.47 23.07 17.83
N ASP A 526 18.22 23.05 19.14
CA ASP A 526 16.98 22.53 19.73
C ASP A 526 15.83 23.56 19.59
N GLY A 527 15.21 23.65 18.41
CA GLY A 527 13.97 24.40 18.16
C GLY A 527 13.67 24.64 16.68
N VAL A 528 12.42 25.00 16.37
CA VAL A 528 11.92 25.35 15.02
C VAL A 528 11.14 26.67 15.11
N ASP A 529 11.21 27.50 14.07
CA ASP A 529 10.47 28.77 13.96
C ASP A 529 9.51 28.68 12.76
N PRO A 530 8.22 28.32 12.96
CA PRO A 530 7.27 28.12 11.86
C PRO A 530 7.05 29.37 10.97
N ASP A 531 7.24 30.57 11.51
CA ASP A 531 7.19 31.84 10.75
C ASP A 531 8.36 31.97 9.74
N ALA A 532 9.36 31.08 9.78
CA ALA A 532 10.53 31.07 8.92
C ALA A 532 10.58 29.88 7.93
N LEU A 533 9.69 28.89 8.05
CA LEU A 533 9.60 27.75 7.14
C LEU A 533 8.91 28.11 5.83
N GLU A 534 9.15 27.32 4.79
CA GLU A 534 8.25 27.20 3.65
C GLU A 534 6.99 26.44 4.10
N SER A 535 5.81 26.98 3.79
CA SER A 535 4.53 26.43 4.27
C SER A 535 4.25 25.03 3.71
N PRO A 536 3.43 24.20 4.41
CA PRO A 536 2.92 22.95 3.85
C PRO A 536 2.19 23.19 2.52
N GLU A 537 2.21 22.18 1.65
CA GLU A 537 1.41 22.23 0.43
C GLU A 537 -0.10 22.11 0.76
N PRO A 538 -1.02 22.62 -0.07
CA PRO A 538 -2.44 22.68 0.27
C PRO A 538 -3.10 21.31 0.56
N TYR A 539 -2.55 20.21 0.01
CA TYR A 539 -3.01 18.84 0.25
C TYR A 539 -2.50 18.22 1.56
N GLU A 540 -1.52 18.84 2.22
CA GLU A 540 -0.91 18.41 3.48
C GLU A 540 -1.47 19.13 4.72
N LEU A 541 -2.49 19.97 4.53
CA LEU A 541 -3.11 20.69 5.64
C LEU A 541 -3.90 19.72 6.54
N GLY A 542 -3.95 20.01 7.85
CA GLY A 542 -4.63 19.13 8.81
C GLY A 542 -3.86 17.84 9.11
N TRP A 543 -4.59 16.72 9.21
CA TRP A 543 -4.09 15.47 9.77
C TRP A 543 -3.51 14.52 8.72
N ASN A 544 -2.21 14.31 8.77
CA ASN A 544 -1.48 13.42 7.88
C ASN A 544 -0.95 12.20 8.66
N ASP A 545 -0.67 11.09 7.96
CA ASP A 545 0.15 10.01 8.51
C ASP A 545 1.29 9.57 7.56
N VAL A 546 1.30 10.05 6.31
CA VAL A 546 2.43 9.99 5.38
C VAL A 546 2.80 11.38 4.88
N VAL A 547 4.09 11.74 4.90
CA VAL A 547 4.59 13.00 4.33
C VAL A 547 5.77 12.78 3.37
N THR A 548 5.79 13.49 2.24
CA THR A 548 6.90 13.45 1.30
C THR A 548 8.04 14.35 1.74
N VAL A 549 9.25 13.80 1.83
CA VAL A 549 10.50 14.50 2.19
C VAL A 549 11.45 14.51 1.00
N ASP A 550 11.72 15.68 0.42
CA ASP A 550 12.47 15.81 -0.83
C ASP A 550 14.01 15.78 -0.71
N PRO A 551 14.77 15.56 -1.80
CA PRO A 551 16.23 15.55 -1.76
C PRO A 551 16.82 16.87 -1.27
N ALA A 552 17.68 16.81 -0.24
CA ALA A 552 18.24 17.99 0.42
C ALA A 552 17.20 18.95 1.05
N GLU A 553 16.05 18.41 1.45
CA GLU A 553 15.03 19.06 2.27
C GLU A 553 15.09 18.57 3.74
N VAL A 554 14.53 19.39 4.63
CA VAL A 554 14.05 18.95 5.95
C VAL A 554 12.57 19.27 6.05
N VAL A 555 11.76 18.24 6.31
CA VAL A 555 10.33 18.40 6.65
C VAL A 555 10.19 18.40 8.17
N HIS A 556 9.38 19.31 8.69
CA HIS A 556 9.06 19.38 10.11
C HIS A 556 7.59 18.98 10.31
N VAL A 557 7.35 17.88 11.03
CA VAL A 557 6.00 17.50 11.47
C VAL A 557 5.87 17.65 12.98
N ILE A 558 4.70 18.05 13.44
CA ILE A 558 4.35 18.09 14.87
C ILE A 558 3.35 16.98 15.19
N VAL A 559 3.63 16.25 16.26
CA VAL A 559 2.93 15.03 16.68
C VAL A 559 2.54 15.19 18.16
N HIS A 560 1.32 14.82 18.52
CA HIS A 560 0.97 14.57 19.92
C HIS A 560 0.85 13.06 20.13
N PHE A 561 1.38 12.53 21.23
CA PHE A 561 1.33 11.11 21.55
C PHE A 561 0.35 10.87 22.71
N GLY A 562 -0.96 10.99 22.52
CA GLY A 562 -1.93 10.80 23.61
C GLY A 562 -3.41 11.07 23.28
N GLU A 563 -4.15 11.48 24.32
CA GLU A 563 -5.54 11.96 24.21
C GLU A 563 -5.53 13.41 23.70
N TYR A 564 -5.73 13.64 22.40
CA TYR A 564 -5.71 14.99 21.82
C TYR A 564 -7.13 15.48 21.47
N GLU A 565 -7.64 16.42 22.26
CA GLU A 565 -8.96 17.11 22.15
C GLU A 565 -10.20 16.21 21.93
N GLY A 566 -10.09 14.90 22.14
CA GLY A 566 -11.13 13.91 21.84
C GLY A 566 -11.18 13.50 20.36
N LEU A 567 -10.13 13.78 19.59
CA LEU A 567 -9.92 13.33 18.22
C LEU A 567 -9.11 12.03 18.15
N PHE A 568 -8.03 11.91 18.93
CA PHE A 568 -7.16 10.72 18.97
C PHE A 568 -6.94 10.25 20.41
N ASN A 569 -6.57 8.98 20.57
CA ASN A 569 -6.48 8.29 21.85
C ASN A 569 -5.30 7.29 21.84
N ASP A 570 -4.09 7.84 21.67
CA ASP A 570 -2.88 7.04 21.46
C ASP A 570 -2.52 6.15 22.65
N GLN A 571 -1.81 5.05 22.37
CA GLN A 571 -1.63 3.96 23.33
C GLN A 571 -0.16 3.57 23.47
N THR A 572 0.30 3.39 24.71
CA THR A 572 1.67 2.92 25.00
C THR A 572 1.96 1.60 24.31
N GLY A 573 3.08 1.50 23.63
CA GLY A 573 3.37 0.35 22.77
C GLY A 573 4.64 0.53 21.95
N GLU A 574 4.91 -0.47 21.13
CA GLU A 574 5.96 -0.46 20.10
C GLU A 574 5.26 -0.47 18.74
N TYR A 575 5.62 0.46 17.87
CA TYR A 575 5.01 0.70 16.55
C TYR A 575 6.14 0.97 15.54
N MET A 576 5.83 1.13 14.25
CA MET A 576 6.84 1.36 13.22
C MET A 576 6.78 2.79 12.66
N TRP A 577 7.94 3.30 12.23
CA TRP A 577 8.02 4.43 11.31
C TRP A 577 8.95 4.02 10.15
N HIS A 578 8.55 4.31 8.91
CA HIS A 578 9.24 3.79 7.73
C HIS A 578 9.05 4.67 6.49
N CYS A 579 9.92 4.49 5.50
CA CYS A 579 9.61 4.91 4.13
C CYS A 579 8.58 3.94 3.54
N HIS A 580 7.55 4.47 2.88
CA HIS A 580 6.48 3.70 2.28
C HIS A 580 6.72 3.34 0.80
N MET A 581 7.89 3.68 0.24
CA MET A 581 8.39 2.94 -0.93
C MET A 581 8.81 1.56 -0.44
N ILE A 582 8.07 0.52 -0.81
CA ILE A 582 8.09 -0.75 -0.07
C ILE A 582 9.39 -1.53 -0.33
N GLU A 583 10.06 -1.32 -1.46
CA GLU A 583 11.45 -1.77 -1.69
C GLU A 583 12.46 -1.14 -0.72
N HIS A 584 12.22 0.08 -0.23
CA HIS A 584 13.06 0.73 0.79
C HIS A 584 12.70 0.20 2.19
N GLU A 585 11.41 0.03 2.49
CA GLU A 585 10.91 -0.55 3.74
C GLU A 585 11.57 -1.92 4.02
N ASP A 586 11.52 -2.82 3.05
CA ASP A 586 12.09 -4.17 3.14
C ASP A 586 13.63 -4.20 3.20
N TYR A 587 14.34 -3.10 2.91
CA TYR A 587 15.81 -3.09 2.87
C TYR A 587 16.45 -1.68 2.98
N ASP A 588 16.44 -1.01 4.13
CA ASP A 588 16.10 -1.40 5.52
C ASP A 588 15.58 -0.13 6.21
N MET A 589 14.67 0.58 5.53
CA MET A 589 14.25 1.95 5.83
C MET A 589 13.03 1.97 6.75
N MET A 590 13.03 1.08 7.73
CA MET A 590 11.97 0.88 8.70
C MET A 590 12.57 0.72 10.10
N ARG A 591 12.03 1.46 11.07
CA ARG A 591 12.51 1.45 12.47
C ARG A 591 11.34 1.37 13.44
N PRO A 592 11.51 0.67 14.58
CA PRO A 592 10.53 0.74 15.66
C PRO A 592 10.62 2.12 16.34
N PHE A 593 9.48 2.67 16.76
CA PHE A 593 9.39 3.66 17.83
C PHE A 593 8.58 3.08 19.00
N ARG A 594 8.77 3.64 20.21
CA ARG A 594 8.14 3.12 21.43
C ARG A 594 7.50 4.22 22.27
N VAL A 595 6.17 4.28 22.24
CA VAL A 595 5.39 5.14 23.14
C VAL A 595 5.49 4.60 24.57
N LEU A 596 6.26 5.30 25.40
CA LEU A 596 6.41 5.03 26.83
C LEU A 596 5.19 5.52 27.62
N PRO A 597 4.89 4.95 28.79
CA PRO A 597 3.96 5.57 29.74
C PRO A 597 4.44 6.96 30.14
N ALA A 598 3.51 7.87 30.42
CA ALA A 598 3.81 9.18 31.02
C ALA A 598 4.65 9.01 32.30
N ASP A 599 5.71 9.81 32.47
CA ASP A 599 6.56 9.72 33.66
C ASP A 599 5.82 10.28 34.88
N ASP A 600 5.37 9.38 35.76
CA ASP A 600 4.48 9.66 36.90
C ASP A 600 5.27 10.30 38.06
N ASP A 601 5.63 11.58 37.88
CA ASP A 601 6.47 12.40 38.78
C ASP A 601 5.73 12.80 40.08
N SER A 602 5.22 11.79 40.80
CA SER A 602 4.31 11.91 41.94
C SER A 602 4.87 11.40 43.28
N ASP A 603 6.22 11.38 43.43
CA ASP A 603 6.94 10.86 44.61
C ASP A 603 7.83 11.93 45.35
N GLU A 604 7.34 13.18 45.50
CA GLU A 604 7.86 14.23 46.43
C GLU A 604 6.84 14.68 47.53
#